data_AF-A0A3S2CMQ0-F1
#
_entry.id   AF-A0A3S2CMQ0-F1
#
_cell.length_a   1.000
_cell.length_b   1.000
_cell.length_c   1.000
_cell.angle_alpha   90.00
_cell.angle_beta   90.00
_cell.angle_gamma   90.00
#
_symmetry.space_group_name_H-M   'P 1'
#
loop_
_entity.id
_entity.type
_entity.pdbx_description
1 polymer ?
#
loop_
_entity_poly.entity_id
_entity_poly.type
_entity_poly.pdbx_seq_one_letter_code
_entity_poly.pdbx_strand_id
1 'polypeptide(L)' 'YNLFDIDGEKGNWRIRLTRRGLTGPSIPPSDLQTLELGAEAAMAAS' A
#
# COMPACT_ATOMS: atom_id res chain seq x y z
N TYR A 1 2.46 -1.32 9.37
CA TYR A 1 2.95 -1.55 7.99
C TYR A 1 4.46 -1.42 8.02
N ASN A 2 5.19 -2.31 7.34
CA ASN A 2 6.66 -2.38 7.42
C ASN A 2 7.35 -2.19 6.05
N LEU A 3 6.56 -2.02 4.99
CA LEU A 3 7.01 -1.57 3.68
C LEU A 3 6.22 -0.31 3.30
N PHE A 4 6.94 0.69 2.81
CA PHE A 4 6.40 1.96 2.36
C PHE A 4 6.85 2.21 0.92
N ASP A 5 5.91 2.25 -0.01
CA ASP A 5 6.17 2.63 -1.40
C ASP A 5 5.58 4.00 -1.68
N ILE A 6 6.38 4.88 -2.27
CA ILE A 6 5.96 6.20 -2.75
C ILE A 6 6.34 6.28 -4.22
N ASP A 7 5.36 6.56 -5.07
CA ASP A 7 5.58 6.81 -6.49
C ASP A 7 4.64 7.90 -7.01
N GLY A 8 4.79 8.23 -8.30
CA GLY A 8 3.99 9.23 -8.98
C GLY A 8 4.71 10.58 -9.12
N GLU A 9 3.90 11.63 -9.21
CA GLU A 9 4.36 12.98 -9.53
C GLU A 9 3.64 14.04 -8.69
N LYS A 10 4.11 15.28 -8.79
CA LYS A 10 3.55 16.40 -8.04
C LYS A 10 2.04 16.53 -8.33
N GLY A 11 1.21 16.36 -7.29
CA GLY A 11 -0.24 16.45 -7.38
C GLY A 11 -0.95 15.11 -7.63
N ASN A 12 -0.18 14.04 -7.88
CA ASN A 12 -0.67 12.68 -8.07
C ASN A 12 0.31 11.68 -7.41
N TRP A 13 0.58 11.90 -6.13
CA TRP A 13 1.41 11.00 -5.34
C TRP A 13 0.60 9.78 -4.96
N ARG A 14 1.16 8.60 -5.22
CA ARG A 14 0.63 7.34 -4.73
C ARG A 14 1.49 6.85 -3.58
N ILE A 15 0.83 6.57 -2.45
CA ILE A 15 1.48 6.07 -1.26
C ILE A 15 0.86 4.73 -0.90
N ARG A 16 1.65 3.68 -0.80
CA ARG A 16 1.21 2.34 -0.41
C ARG A 16 1.89 1.91 0.88
N LEU A 17 1.07 1.53 1.85
CA LEU A 17 1.48 0.87 3.07
C LEU A 17 1.29 -0.64 2.92
N THR A 18 2.37 -1.41 2.96
CA THR A 18 2.29 -2.88 2.91
C THR A 18 2.76 -3.48 4.23
N ARG A 19 1.94 -4.38 4.79
CA ARG A 19 2.26 -5.16 5.99
C ARG A 19 2.69 -6.53 5.50
N ARG A 20 3.99 -6.79 5.56
CA ARG A 20 4.58 -8.09 5.28
C ARG A 20 4.75 -8.88 6.55
N GLY A 21 4.59 -10.19 6.48
CA GLY A 21 4.78 -11.07 7.63
C GLY A 21 4.83 -12.53 7.24
N LEU A 22 5.03 -13.38 8.24
CA LEU A 22 5.09 -14.82 8.05
C LEU A 22 3.66 -15.37 7.99
N THR A 23 3.40 -16.23 7.01
CA THR A 23 2.16 -17.02 6.91
C THR A 23 2.34 -18.44 7.44
N GLY A 24 3.55 -18.80 7.84
CA GLY A 24 3.90 -20.10 8.43
C GLY A 24 5.36 -20.13 8.92
N PRO A 25 5.74 -21.17 9.67
CA PRO A 25 7.11 -21.35 10.15
C PRO A 25 8.06 -21.56 8.98
N SER A 26 9.20 -20.86 9.00
CA SER A 26 10.24 -20.93 7.97
C SER A 26 9.80 -20.54 6.54
N ILE A 27 8.61 -19.95 6.38
CA ILE A 27 8.15 -19.40 5.10
C ILE A 27 8.67 -17.96 4.98
N PRO A 28 9.21 -17.54 3.83
CA PRO A 28 9.62 -16.15 3.62
C PRO A 28 8.46 -15.17 3.87
N PRO A 29 8.75 -13.94 4.38
CA PRO A 29 7.71 -12.93 4.56
C PRO A 29 6.98 -12.61 3.26
N SER A 30 5.65 -12.70 3.28
CA SER A 30 4.76 -12.33 2.18
C SER A 30 3.92 -11.12 2.54
N ASP A 31 3.31 -10.51 1.54
CA ASP A 31 2.42 -9.38 1.75
C ASP A 31 1.10 -9.88 2.34
N LEU A 32 0.72 -9.35 3.50
CA LEU A 32 -0.50 -9.74 4.24
C LEU A 32 -1.63 -8.74 4.04
N GLN A 33 -1.28 -7.48 3.83
CA GLN A 33 -2.23 -6.38 3.67
C GLN A 33 -1.52 -5.22 2.97
N THR A 34 -2.18 -4.63 2.00
CA THR A 34 -1.75 -3.39 1.35
C THR A 34 -2.86 -2.36 1.46
N LEU A 35 -2.50 -1.15 1.86
CA LEU A 35 -3.41 -0.02 1.97
C LEU A 35 -2.84 1.17 1.19
N GLU A 36 -3.67 1.79 0.35
CA GLU A 36 -3.32 3.00 -0.38
C GLU A 36 -3.77 4.23 0.41
N LEU A 37 -2.85 5.16 0.64
CA LEU A 37 -3.11 6.41 1.34
C LEU A 37 -3.29 7.53 0.31
N GLY A 38 -4.27 8.41 0.53
CA GLY A 38 -4.46 9.59 -0.30
C GLY A 38 -5.09 9.32 -1.67
N ALA A 39 -5.56 8.09 -1.92
CA ALA A 39 -6.61 7.89 -2.91
C ALA A 39 -7.87 8.60 -2.37
N GLU A 40 -8.00 9.89 -2.66
CA GLU A 40 -9.32 10.50 -2.73
C GLU A 40 -10.16 9.54 -3.56
N ALA A 41 -11.26 9.05 -2.97
CA ALA A 41 -12.24 8.26 -3.68
C ALA A 41 -12.46 8.98 -5.00
N ALA A 42 -12.06 8.34 -6.11
CA ALA A 42 -12.26 8.87 -7.45
C ALA A 42 -13.67 9.45 -7.45
N MET A 43 -13.73 10.77 -7.57
CA MET A 43 -14.89 11.64 -7.43
C MET A 43 -16.23 10.87 -7.37
N ALA A 44 -17.05 11.23 -6.38
CA ALA A 44 -18.47 11.44 -6.67
C ALA A 44 -18.55 12.45 -7.84
N ALA A 45 -18.32 11.96 -9.05
CA ALA A 45 -18.42 12.65 -10.31
C ALA A 45 -19.81 12.31 -10.83
N SER A 46 -20.60 13.37 -10.96
CA SER A 46 -22.01 13.46 -11.38
C SER A 46 -23.04 12.87 -10.42
#